data_AF-A0A8I1RSY2-F1
#
_entry.id   AF-A0A8I1RSY2-F1
#
_cell.length_a   1.000
_cell.length_b   1.000
_cell.length_c   1.000
_cell.angle_alpha   90.00
_cell.angle_beta   90.00
_cell.angle_gamma   90.00
#
_symmetry.space_group_name_H-M   'P 1'
#
loop_
_entity.id
_entity.type
_entity.pdbx_description
1 polymer ?
#
loop_
_entity_poly.entity_id
_entity_poly.type
_entity_poly.pdbx_seq_one_letter_code
_entity_poly.pdbx_strand_id
1 'polypeptide(L)'
;MTTYSKRVRESILPLSVADTLPKAFGEWRFTGHTHDHEEPIETCRLCGQDGLRYHFEIRNHYTGYTLDVGSHCILQFNVAVYEDGRQLTSAAAKRHLDKLMQKMRLDSCLRSLDKLARAEKSPILSGALDYYRTNKKLTPKQAFVVFWRLQRNRIDHDPSFFSVTLKKKRYMDDLGAMETSKVHFFWKALTQSQRHSALALGHTAPVA
;
A
#
# COMPACT_ATOMS: atom_id res chain seq x y z
N MET A 1 22.84 -6.76 27.17
CA MET A 1 22.13 -5.84 26.26
C MET A 1 21.72 -6.63 25.03
N THR A 2 20.45 -6.59 24.65
CA THR A 2 19.94 -7.34 23.49
C THR A 2 20.65 -6.87 22.21
N THR A 3 20.98 -7.82 21.32
CA THR A 3 21.68 -7.56 20.05
C THR A 3 21.01 -6.44 19.23
N TYR A 4 19.69 -6.32 19.34
CA TYR A 4 18.88 -5.27 18.72
C TYR A 4 19.29 -3.85 19.16
N SER A 5 19.34 -3.57 20.47
CA SER A 5 19.69 -2.23 20.98
C SER A 5 21.14 -1.86 20.70
N LYS A 6 22.03 -2.85 20.61
CA LYS A 6 23.43 -2.65 20.20
C LYS A 6 23.52 -2.21 18.73
N ARG A 7 22.86 -2.92 17.81
CA ARG A 7 22.84 -2.57 16.38
C ARG A 7 22.32 -1.17 16.12
N VAL A 8 21.19 -0.81 16.73
CA VAL A 8 20.61 0.54 16.59
C VAL A 8 21.59 1.62 17.01
N ARG A 9 22.30 1.41 18.14
CA ARG A 9 23.34 2.33 18.60
C ARG A 9 24.49 2.46 17.61
N GLU A 10 24.99 1.33 17.11
CA GLU A 10 26.10 1.26 16.15
C GLU A 10 25.74 1.89 14.80
N SER A 11 24.46 1.83 14.39
CA SER A 11 23.99 2.46 13.16
C SER A 11 23.82 3.96 13.29
N ILE A 12 23.28 4.46 14.42
CA ILE A 12 22.84 5.86 14.51
C ILE A 12 23.85 6.81 15.14
N LEU A 13 24.55 6.41 16.20
CA LEU A 13 25.47 7.31 16.91
C LEU A 13 26.64 7.79 16.04
N PRO A 14 27.29 6.94 15.23
CA PRO A 14 28.40 7.41 14.38
C PRO A 14 28.00 8.43 13.32
N LEU A 15 26.69 8.53 13.04
CA LEU A 15 26.11 9.42 12.02
C LEU A 15 25.45 10.67 12.65
N SER A 16 25.52 10.79 13.98
CA SER A 16 24.90 11.85 14.77
C SER A 16 25.95 12.75 15.42
N VAL A 17 25.53 13.96 15.79
CA VAL A 17 26.35 14.86 16.61
C VAL A 17 26.29 14.43 18.08
N ALA A 18 25.11 13.98 18.52
CA ALA A 18 24.90 13.49 19.87
C ALA A 18 25.55 12.13 20.16
N ASP A 19 25.95 11.96 21.41
CA ASP A 19 26.63 10.78 21.97
C ASP A 19 25.67 9.78 22.65
N THR A 20 24.39 10.12 22.77
CA THR A 20 23.37 9.32 23.43
C THR A 20 22.18 9.08 22.51
N LEU A 21 21.58 7.88 22.58
CA LEU A 21 20.47 7.49 21.70
C LEU A 21 19.29 8.47 21.69
N PRO A 22 18.73 8.92 22.84
CA PRO A 22 17.58 9.83 22.82
C PRO A 22 17.89 11.16 22.14
N LYS A 23 19.08 11.71 22.38
CA LYS A 23 19.52 12.96 21.74
C LYS A 23 19.77 12.75 20.26
N ALA A 24 20.44 11.66 19.88
CA ALA A 24 20.70 11.31 18.49
C ALA A 24 19.39 11.22 17.71
N PHE A 25 18.38 10.48 18.17
CA PHE A 25 17.09 10.39 17.48
C PHE A 25 16.37 11.74 17.31
N GLY A 26 16.61 12.71 18.19
CA GLY A 26 16.10 14.09 18.05
C GLY A 26 16.68 14.83 16.84
N GLU A 27 17.78 14.35 16.25
CA GLU A 27 18.41 14.92 15.06
C GLU A 27 17.82 14.37 13.76
N TRP A 28 17.09 13.26 13.80
CA TRP A 28 16.62 12.53 12.63
C TRP A 28 15.15 12.79 12.33
N ARG A 29 14.85 12.90 11.05
CA ARG A 29 13.47 13.01 10.55
C ARG A 29 13.25 12.16 9.32
N PHE A 30 12.05 11.65 9.17
CA PHE A 30 11.58 11.07 7.92
C PHE A 30 11.55 12.13 6.82
N THR A 31 12.08 11.81 5.65
CA THR A 31 12.24 12.77 4.55
C THR A 31 11.03 12.86 3.63
N GLY A 32 10.10 11.90 3.72
CA GLY A 32 9.02 11.72 2.75
C GLY A 32 9.39 10.75 1.62
N HIS A 33 10.68 10.43 1.44
CA HIS A 33 11.12 9.48 0.42
C HIS A 33 10.85 8.03 0.87
N THR A 34 10.19 7.27 0.00
CA THR A 34 9.85 5.86 0.24
C THR A 34 10.19 5.01 -0.98
N HIS A 35 10.50 3.74 -0.75
CA HIS A 35 10.77 2.76 -1.81
C HIS A 35 10.00 1.47 -1.56
N ASP A 36 9.32 0.94 -2.59
CA ASP A 36 8.73 -0.41 -2.60
C ASP A 36 9.59 -1.33 -3.44
N HIS A 37 10.24 -2.29 -2.79
CA HIS A 37 11.10 -3.28 -3.43
C HIS A 37 10.32 -4.42 -4.08
N GLU A 38 8.99 -4.37 -4.03
CA GLU A 38 8.02 -5.36 -4.55
C GLU A 38 8.06 -6.70 -3.78
N GLU A 39 9.22 -7.12 -3.29
CA GLU A 39 9.46 -8.31 -2.47
C GLU A 39 10.08 -7.98 -1.09
N PRO A 40 9.81 -8.79 -0.05
CA PRO A 40 10.37 -8.57 1.29
C PRO A 40 11.79 -9.12 1.41
N ILE A 41 12.75 -8.48 0.75
CA ILE A 41 14.14 -8.97 0.66
C ILE A 41 15.18 -8.03 1.29
N GLU A 42 14.77 -6.84 1.71
CA GLU A 42 15.69 -5.81 2.18
C GLU A 42 15.94 -5.85 3.69
N THR A 43 17.02 -5.18 4.10
CA THR A 43 17.45 -5.05 5.48
C THR A 43 17.32 -3.63 5.99
N CYS A 44 16.68 -3.46 7.15
CA CYS A 44 16.62 -2.17 7.85
C CYS A 44 18.03 -1.68 8.22
N ARG A 45 18.46 -0.51 7.72
CA ARG A 45 19.81 0.02 8.00
C ARG A 45 19.98 0.53 9.44
N LEU A 46 18.89 0.66 10.18
CA LEU A 46 18.91 1.06 11.59
C LEU A 46 18.97 -0.13 12.56
N CYS A 47 18.05 -1.09 12.46
CA CYS A 47 18.02 -2.22 13.40
C CYS A 47 18.65 -3.52 12.87
N GLY A 48 18.93 -3.60 11.58
CA GLY A 48 19.45 -4.80 10.92
C GLY A 48 18.46 -5.96 10.84
N GLN A 49 17.15 -5.68 10.88
CA GLN A 49 16.11 -6.69 10.62
C GLN A 49 15.94 -6.87 9.11
N ASP A 50 15.98 -8.12 8.66
CA ASP A 50 15.76 -8.52 7.27
C ASP A 50 14.27 -8.69 6.96
N GLY A 51 13.96 -8.85 5.66
CA GLY A 51 12.60 -9.12 5.19
C GLY A 51 11.75 -7.87 5.01
N LEU A 52 12.37 -6.70 4.82
CA LEU A 52 11.65 -5.48 4.50
C LEU A 52 11.28 -5.44 3.01
N ARG A 53 10.01 -5.14 2.73
CA ARG A 53 9.57 -4.77 1.39
C ARG A 53 9.62 -3.26 1.15
N TYR A 54 9.41 -2.47 2.21
CA TYR A 54 9.29 -1.02 2.13
C TYR A 54 10.41 -0.35 2.89
N HIS A 55 11.10 0.58 2.23
CA HIS A 55 12.04 1.50 2.86
C HIS A 55 11.45 2.90 3.00
N PHE A 56 11.79 3.52 4.11
CA PHE A 56 11.50 4.89 4.45
C PHE A 56 12.82 5.58 4.75
N GLU A 57 13.15 6.62 3.99
CA GLU A 57 14.40 7.33 4.21
C GLU A 57 14.25 8.28 5.40
N ILE A 58 15.17 8.18 6.35
CA ILE A 58 15.35 9.16 7.42
C ILE A 58 16.66 9.91 7.20
N ARG A 59 16.68 11.19 7.55
CA ARG A 59 17.87 12.05 7.43
C ARG A 59 18.17 12.76 8.74
N ASN A 60 19.44 12.80 9.11
CA ASN A 60 19.94 13.65 10.17
C ASN A 60 19.98 15.12 9.68
N HIS A 61 19.33 16.04 10.39
CA HIS A 61 19.26 17.43 9.97
C HIS A 61 20.59 18.20 10.16
N TYR A 62 21.47 17.77 11.08
CA TYR A 62 22.75 18.40 11.34
C TYR A 62 23.87 17.85 10.44
N THR A 63 23.94 16.53 10.25
CA THR A 63 25.04 15.89 9.50
C THR A 63 24.68 15.59 8.04
N GLY A 64 23.39 15.58 7.68
CA GLY A 64 22.91 15.27 6.34
C GLY A 64 22.90 13.79 5.96
N TYR A 65 23.47 12.91 6.81
CA TYR A 65 23.45 11.45 6.60
C TYR A 65 22.03 10.92 6.51
N THR A 66 21.85 9.89 5.68
CA THR A 66 20.56 9.21 5.47
C THR A 66 20.64 7.73 5.80
N LEU A 67 19.50 7.16 6.19
CA LEU A 67 19.32 5.73 6.40
C LEU A 67 17.97 5.29 5.84
N ASP A 68 17.96 4.15 5.15
CA ASP A 68 16.74 3.46 4.77
C ASP A 68 16.29 2.53 5.91
N VAL A 69 15.08 2.75 6.41
CA VAL A 69 14.55 2.01 7.56
C VAL A 69 13.14 1.49 7.31
N GLY A 70 12.72 0.51 8.11
CA GLY A 70 11.33 0.09 8.17
C GLY A 70 10.47 1.09 8.96
N SER A 71 9.18 1.18 8.63
CA SER A 71 8.21 2.05 9.34
C SER A 71 8.14 1.73 10.84
N HIS A 72 8.33 0.47 11.24
CA HIS A 72 8.38 0.08 12.64
C HIS A 72 9.50 0.81 13.41
N CYS A 73 10.68 0.99 12.81
CA CYS A 73 11.78 1.70 13.47
C CYS A 73 11.47 3.21 13.64
N ILE A 74 10.82 3.83 12.65
CA ILE A 74 10.39 5.23 12.75
C ILE A 74 9.45 5.39 13.96
N LEU A 75 8.48 4.48 14.12
CA LEU A 75 7.51 4.53 15.21
C LEU A 75 8.13 4.16 16.56
N GLN A 76 8.92 3.10 16.62
CA GLN A 76 9.51 2.58 17.86
C GLN A 76 10.47 3.58 18.50
N PHE A 77 11.22 4.34 17.70
CA PHE A 77 12.20 5.31 18.16
C PHE A 77 11.71 6.76 18.08
N ASN A 78 10.43 6.98 17.74
CA ASN A 78 9.82 8.30 17.59
C ASN A 78 10.63 9.24 16.68
N VAL A 79 11.18 8.72 15.57
CA VAL A 79 11.82 9.56 14.55
C VAL A 79 10.81 10.58 14.05
N ALA A 80 11.21 11.84 13.93
CA ALA A 80 10.27 12.92 13.63
C ALA A 80 9.65 12.74 12.23
N VAL A 81 8.32 12.82 12.14
CA VAL A 81 7.55 12.79 10.89
C VAL A 81 6.80 14.11 10.77
N TYR A 82 6.85 14.74 9.60
CA TYR A 82 6.20 16.04 9.36
C TYR A 82 5.16 15.93 8.26
N GLU A 83 4.07 16.68 8.41
CA GLU A 83 3.05 16.92 7.39
C GLU A 83 2.73 18.41 7.42
N ASP A 84 2.79 19.09 6.26
CA ASP A 84 2.58 20.54 6.13
C ASP A 84 3.40 21.39 7.13
N GLY A 85 4.66 21.00 7.35
CA GLY A 85 5.59 21.69 8.24
C GLY A 85 5.37 21.44 9.74
N ARG A 86 4.38 20.62 10.12
CA ARG A 86 4.09 20.28 11.52
C ARG A 86 4.53 18.87 11.86
N GLN A 87 5.20 18.71 13.00
CA GLN A 87 5.55 17.38 13.50
C GLN A 87 4.27 16.64 13.93
N LEU A 88 4.11 15.43 13.43
CA LEU A 88 2.99 14.56 13.74
C LEU A 88 3.16 13.92 15.12
N THR A 89 2.03 13.68 15.80
CA THR A 89 1.98 12.79 16.95
C THR A 89 2.24 11.35 16.52
N SER A 90 2.66 10.45 17.42
CA SER A 90 2.93 9.05 17.07
C SER A 90 1.74 8.35 16.41
N ALA A 91 0.50 8.66 16.84
CA ALA A 91 -0.71 8.12 16.23
C ALA A 91 -0.94 8.67 14.80
N ALA A 92 -0.69 9.96 14.58
CA ALA A 92 -0.79 10.57 13.25
C ALA A 92 0.33 10.09 12.32
N ALA A 93 1.56 9.96 12.82
CA ALA A 93 2.70 9.41 12.11
C ALA A 93 2.43 7.97 11.66
N LYS A 94 1.90 7.11 12.54
CA LYS A 94 1.49 5.76 12.17
C LYS A 94 0.49 5.76 11.01
N ARG A 95 -0.57 6.57 11.11
CA ARG A 95 -1.57 6.68 10.03
C ARG A 95 -0.96 7.21 8.73
N HIS A 96 -0.03 8.14 8.81
CA HIS A 96 0.66 8.70 7.64
C HIS A 96 1.54 7.64 6.96
N LEU A 97 2.36 6.91 7.71
CA LEU A 97 3.18 5.81 7.18
C LEU A 97 2.31 4.67 6.60
N ASP A 98 1.24 4.29 7.30
CA ASP A 98 0.28 3.28 6.81
C ASP A 98 -0.32 3.72 5.46
N LYS A 99 -0.70 4.99 5.30
CA LYS A 99 -1.19 5.54 4.01
C LYS A 99 -0.13 5.47 2.91
N LEU A 100 1.13 5.78 3.21
CA LEU A 100 2.23 5.67 2.24
C LEU A 100 2.43 4.22 1.80
N MET A 101 2.38 3.26 2.72
CA MET A 101 2.45 1.83 2.38
C MET A 101 1.29 1.40 1.47
N GLN A 102 0.05 1.81 1.78
CA GLN A 102 -1.11 1.50 0.94
C GLN A 102 -0.97 2.10 -0.45
N LYS A 103 -0.46 3.34 -0.56
CA LYS A 103 -0.19 3.98 -1.84
C LYS A 103 0.87 3.22 -2.64
N MET A 104 2.00 2.89 -2.03
CA MET A 104 3.06 2.12 -2.68
C MET A 104 2.56 0.76 -3.20
N ARG A 105 1.77 0.05 -2.39
CA ARG A 105 1.18 -1.24 -2.76
C ARG A 105 0.19 -1.11 -3.92
N LEU A 106 -0.65 -0.07 -3.92
CA LEU A 106 -1.54 0.25 -5.05
C LEU A 106 -0.72 0.54 -6.32
N ASP A 107 0.31 1.39 -6.22
CA ASP A 107 1.13 1.77 -7.37
C ASP A 107 1.86 0.55 -7.96
N SER A 108 2.39 -0.34 -7.11
CA SER A 108 2.99 -1.62 -7.52
C SER A 108 1.99 -2.56 -8.20
N CYS A 109 0.78 -2.67 -7.66
CA CYS A 109 -0.32 -3.43 -8.25
C CYS A 109 -0.69 -2.89 -9.64
N LEU A 110 -0.85 -1.57 -9.79
CA LEU A 110 -1.15 -0.95 -11.08
C LEU A 110 -0.03 -1.16 -12.10
N ARG A 111 1.24 -1.03 -11.70
CA ARG A 111 2.39 -1.33 -12.58
C ARG A 111 2.38 -2.78 -13.05
N SER A 112 2.06 -3.71 -12.15
CA SER A 112 1.95 -5.13 -12.48
C SER A 112 0.83 -5.41 -13.48
N LEU A 113 -0.34 -4.77 -13.27
CA LEU A 113 -1.47 -4.86 -14.21
C LEU A 113 -1.15 -4.21 -15.57
N ASP A 114 -0.40 -3.11 -15.62
CA ASP A 114 0.05 -2.50 -16.88
C ASP A 114 1.02 -3.41 -17.65
N LYS A 115 2.01 -3.99 -16.96
CA LYS A 115 2.93 -4.97 -17.53
C LYS A 115 2.14 -6.14 -18.13
N LEU A 116 1.16 -6.65 -17.40
CA LEU A 116 0.28 -7.72 -17.85
C LEU A 116 -0.58 -7.32 -19.05
N ALA A 117 -1.17 -6.12 -19.05
CA ALA A 117 -1.99 -5.63 -20.16
C ALA A 117 -1.19 -5.59 -21.46
N ARG A 118 0.08 -5.16 -21.39
CA ARG A 118 1.00 -5.13 -22.54
C ARG A 118 1.39 -6.54 -22.99
N ALA A 119 1.73 -7.42 -22.05
CA ALA A 119 2.10 -8.81 -22.36
C ALA A 119 0.96 -9.59 -23.02
N GLU A 120 -0.27 -9.42 -22.53
CA GLU A 120 -1.48 -10.05 -23.11
C GLU A 120 -2.01 -9.33 -24.35
N LYS A 121 -1.49 -8.13 -24.70
CA LYS A 121 -2.07 -7.21 -25.68
C LYS A 121 -3.58 -7.01 -25.46
N SER A 122 -3.99 -6.85 -24.19
CA SER A 122 -5.40 -6.85 -23.78
C SER A 122 -6.00 -5.43 -23.77
N PRO A 123 -6.78 -5.02 -24.78
CA PRO A 123 -7.42 -3.69 -24.80
C PRO A 123 -8.47 -3.53 -23.70
N ILE A 124 -9.05 -4.66 -23.24
CA ILE A 124 -10.05 -4.67 -22.18
C ILE A 124 -9.40 -4.33 -20.83
N LEU A 125 -8.22 -4.91 -20.54
CA LEU A 125 -7.51 -4.60 -19.30
C LEU A 125 -6.97 -3.17 -19.34
N SER A 126 -6.31 -2.77 -20.42
CA SER A 126 -5.78 -1.40 -20.53
C SER A 126 -6.90 -0.36 -20.38
N GLY A 127 -8.04 -0.56 -21.06
CA GLY A 127 -9.20 0.32 -20.95
C GLY A 127 -9.81 0.35 -19.54
N ALA A 128 -9.79 -0.77 -18.80
CA ALA A 128 -10.22 -0.80 -17.40
C ALA A 128 -9.29 -0.01 -16.49
N LEU A 129 -7.96 -0.11 -16.70
CA LEU A 129 -6.96 0.64 -15.93
C LEU A 129 -7.04 2.14 -16.21
N ASP A 130 -7.20 2.54 -17.46
CA ASP A 130 -7.37 3.94 -17.84
C ASP A 130 -8.64 4.52 -17.24
N TYR A 131 -9.76 3.78 -17.31
CA TYR A 131 -10.99 4.19 -16.65
C TYR A 131 -10.80 4.36 -15.14
N TYR A 132 -10.11 3.43 -14.48
CA TYR A 132 -9.81 3.53 -13.05
C TYR A 132 -8.94 4.73 -12.71
N ARG A 133 -7.91 5.04 -13.51
CA ARG A 133 -7.04 6.21 -13.27
C ARG A 133 -7.82 7.51 -13.26
N THR A 134 -8.77 7.67 -14.18
CA THR A 134 -9.62 8.85 -14.30
C THR A 134 -10.73 8.91 -13.26
N ASN A 135 -11.43 7.79 -13.03
CA ASN A 135 -12.67 7.78 -12.24
C ASN A 135 -12.48 7.32 -10.79
N LYS A 136 -11.31 6.75 -10.47
CA LYS A 136 -11.00 6.05 -9.20
C LYS A 136 -12.01 4.96 -8.83
N LYS A 137 -12.69 4.41 -9.84
CA LYS A 137 -13.73 3.38 -9.70
C LYS A 137 -13.71 2.44 -10.90
N LEU A 138 -14.22 1.23 -10.71
CA LEU A 138 -14.48 0.25 -11.76
C LEU A 138 -15.98 0.03 -11.93
N THR A 139 -16.43 -0.21 -13.17
CA THR A 139 -17.75 -0.83 -13.42
C THR A 139 -17.72 -2.32 -13.08
N PRO A 140 -18.86 -3.01 -12.90
CA PRO A 140 -18.86 -4.45 -12.58
C PRO A 140 -18.09 -5.31 -13.59
N LYS A 141 -18.24 -5.03 -14.88
CA LYS A 141 -17.50 -5.73 -15.95
C LYS A 141 -15.99 -5.50 -15.83
N GLN A 142 -15.56 -4.25 -15.58
CA GLN A 142 -14.15 -3.92 -15.39
C GLN A 142 -13.61 -4.52 -14.09
N ALA A 143 -14.40 -4.55 -13.01
CA ALA A 143 -14.03 -5.16 -11.74
C ALA A 143 -13.72 -6.64 -11.94
N PHE A 144 -14.59 -7.39 -12.62
CA PHE A 144 -14.30 -8.77 -12.97
C PHE A 144 -13.00 -8.91 -13.78
N VAL A 145 -12.83 -8.11 -14.84
CA VAL A 145 -11.63 -8.12 -15.70
C VAL A 145 -10.34 -7.90 -14.90
N VAL A 146 -10.35 -6.99 -13.94
CA VAL A 146 -9.19 -6.66 -13.09
C VAL A 146 -8.97 -7.75 -12.03
N PHE A 147 -9.98 -8.07 -11.23
CA PHE A 147 -9.84 -9.02 -10.12
C PHE A 147 -9.53 -10.45 -10.58
N TRP A 148 -10.08 -10.87 -11.72
CA TRP A 148 -9.73 -12.16 -12.32
C TRP A 148 -8.23 -12.25 -12.66
N ARG A 149 -7.64 -11.17 -13.20
CA ARG A 149 -6.21 -11.12 -13.53
C ARG A 149 -5.34 -11.02 -12.30
N LEU A 150 -5.75 -10.25 -11.31
CA LEU A 150 -5.07 -10.17 -10.02
C LEU A 150 -4.95 -11.55 -9.39
N GLN A 151 -6.05 -12.29 -9.32
CA GLN A 151 -6.06 -13.64 -8.75
C GLN A 151 -5.28 -14.65 -9.61
N ARG A 152 -5.52 -14.68 -10.93
CA ARG A 152 -4.88 -15.62 -11.85
C ARG A 152 -3.35 -15.48 -11.88
N ASN A 153 -2.85 -14.25 -11.81
CA ASN A 153 -1.42 -13.96 -11.88
C ASN A 153 -0.77 -13.75 -10.50
N ARG A 154 -1.51 -14.01 -9.41
CA ARG A 154 -1.03 -13.85 -8.02
C ARG A 154 -0.41 -12.47 -7.75
N ILE A 155 -0.98 -11.43 -8.34
CA ILE A 155 -0.53 -10.05 -8.13
C ILE A 155 -1.00 -9.63 -6.73
N ASP A 156 -0.06 -9.23 -5.88
CA ASP A 156 -0.35 -8.72 -4.55
C ASP A 156 -1.25 -7.47 -4.62
N HIS A 157 -2.35 -7.49 -3.86
CA HIS A 157 -3.31 -6.39 -3.84
C HIS A 157 -4.15 -6.39 -2.56
N ASP A 158 -4.69 -5.23 -2.23
CA ASP A 158 -5.82 -5.10 -1.31
C ASP A 158 -7.12 -4.94 -2.12
N PRO A 159 -8.20 -5.71 -1.86
CA PRO A 159 -9.47 -5.52 -2.56
C PRO A 159 -10.06 -4.10 -2.43
N SER A 160 -9.76 -3.39 -1.33
CA SER A 160 -10.25 -2.02 -1.09
C SER A 160 -9.67 -0.98 -2.06
N PHE A 161 -8.57 -1.30 -2.75
CA PHE A 161 -7.97 -0.44 -3.76
C PHE A 161 -8.91 -0.13 -4.92
N PHE A 162 -9.77 -1.08 -5.29
CA PHE A 162 -10.61 -0.98 -6.47
C PHE A 162 -12.08 -0.85 -6.10
N SER A 163 -12.51 0.38 -5.81
CA SER A 163 -13.93 0.68 -5.56
C SER A 163 -14.81 0.38 -6.79
N VAL A 164 -15.93 -0.32 -6.60
CA VAL A 164 -16.90 -0.61 -7.68
C VAL A 164 -18.02 0.42 -7.67
N THR A 165 -18.45 0.90 -8.84
CA THR A 165 -19.58 1.83 -8.97
C THR A 165 -20.83 1.13 -9.50
N LEU A 166 -21.94 1.30 -8.79
CA LEU A 166 -23.28 0.79 -9.17
C LEU A 166 -24.31 1.93 -9.34
N LYS A 167 -23.86 3.18 -9.45
CA LYS A 167 -24.74 4.36 -9.44
C LYS A 167 -25.67 4.48 -10.65
N LYS A 168 -25.33 3.85 -11.78
CA LYS A 168 -26.12 3.92 -13.01
C LYS A 168 -26.95 2.65 -13.15
N LYS A 169 -28.19 2.78 -13.64
CA LYS A 169 -29.08 1.63 -13.94
C LYS A 169 -28.34 0.56 -14.76
N ARG A 170 -27.66 0.97 -15.83
CA ARG A 170 -26.83 0.07 -16.65
C ARG A 170 -25.80 -0.75 -15.85
N TYR A 171 -25.19 -0.19 -14.80
CA TYR A 171 -24.20 -0.93 -14.00
C TYR A 171 -24.89 -1.92 -13.04
N MET A 172 -26.09 -1.58 -12.55
CA MET A 172 -26.92 -2.53 -11.82
C MET A 172 -27.40 -3.67 -12.71
N ASP A 173 -27.84 -3.36 -13.94
CA ASP A 173 -28.24 -4.35 -14.94
C ASP A 173 -27.06 -5.24 -15.33
N ASP A 174 -25.87 -4.65 -15.56
CA ASP A 174 -24.64 -5.38 -15.83
C ASP A 174 -24.26 -6.31 -14.66
N LEU A 175 -24.43 -5.88 -13.41
CA LEU A 175 -24.16 -6.73 -12.25
C LEU A 175 -25.14 -7.92 -12.21
N GLY A 176 -26.44 -7.66 -12.31
CA GLY A 176 -27.46 -8.72 -12.23
C GLY A 176 -27.39 -9.74 -13.36
N ALA A 177 -26.89 -9.34 -14.53
CA ALA A 177 -26.69 -10.25 -15.67
C ALA A 177 -25.39 -11.08 -15.56
N MET A 178 -24.49 -10.80 -14.61
CA MET A 178 -23.24 -11.56 -14.45
C MET A 178 -23.49 -12.90 -13.78
N GLU A 179 -22.71 -13.92 -14.15
CA GLU A 179 -22.64 -15.14 -13.35
C GLU A 179 -22.13 -14.82 -11.94
N THR A 180 -22.75 -15.42 -10.93
CA THR A 180 -22.38 -15.24 -9.51
C THR A 180 -20.90 -15.53 -9.25
N SER A 181 -20.31 -16.53 -9.93
CA SER A 181 -18.88 -16.85 -9.88
C SER A 181 -17.99 -15.68 -10.32
N LYS A 182 -18.43 -14.86 -11.28
CA LYS A 182 -17.71 -13.66 -11.75
C LYS A 182 -17.78 -12.54 -10.71
N VAL A 183 -18.92 -12.41 -10.02
CA VAL A 183 -19.11 -11.43 -8.94
C VAL A 183 -18.23 -11.77 -7.73
N HIS A 184 -18.02 -13.06 -7.45
CA HIS A 184 -17.15 -13.52 -6.35
C HIS A 184 -15.73 -12.98 -6.42
N PHE A 185 -15.17 -12.79 -7.63
CA PHE A 185 -13.83 -12.21 -7.81
C PHE A 185 -13.66 -10.84 -7.18
N PHE A 186 -14.70 -10.00 -7.20
CA PHE A 186 -14.65 -8.64 -6.65
C PHE A 186 -15.61 -8.43 -5.47
N TRP A 187 -16.15 -9.50 -4.88
CA TRP A 187 -17.09 -9.42 -3.77
C TRP A 187 -16.55 -8.63 -2.57
N LYS A 188 -15.26 -8.83 -2.27
CA LYS A 188 -14.58 -8.12 -1.16
C LYS A 188 -14.44 -6.61 -1.42
N ALA A 189 -14.44 -6.18 -2.68
CA ALA A 189 -14.39 -4.77 -3.07
C ALA A 189 -15.75 -4.06 -3.03
N LEU A 190 -16.86 -4.81 -2.96
CA LEU A 190 -18.19 -4.23 -2.78
C LEU A 190 -18.38 -3.72 -1.35
N THR A 191 -19.03 -2.56 -1.21
CA THR A 191 -19.49 -2.07 0.10
C THR A 191 -20.62 -2.95 0.63
N GLN A 192 -20.93 -2.85 1.93
CA GLN A 192 -22.03 -3.60 2.54
C GLN A 192 -23.38 -3.38 1.83
N SER A 193 -23.69 -2.12 1.48
CA SER A 193 -24.89 -1.79 0.71
C SER A 193 -24.88 -2.40 -0.69
N GLN A 194 -23.74 -2.38 -1.38
CA GLN A 194 -23.62 -3.00 -2.70
C GLN A 194 -23.74 -4.52 -2.67
N ARG A 195 -23.23 -5.17 -1.61
CA ARG A 195 -23.43 -6.62 -1.38
C ARG A 195 -24.90 -6.93 -1.17
N HIS A 196 -25.63 -6.12 -0.39
CA HIS A 196 -27.08 -6.26 -0.25
C HIS A 196 -27.77 -6.17 -1.62
N SER A 197 -27.43 -5.15 -2.42
CA SER A 197 -27.96 -5.03 -3.78
C SER A 197 -27.64 -6.24 -4.66
N ALA A 198 -26.42 -6.80 -4.57
CA ALA A 198 -26.04 -8.01 -5.29
C ALA A 198 -26.87 -9.23 -4.86
N LEU A 199 -27.14 -9.39 -3.57
CA LEU A 199 -28.02 -10.45 -3.05
C LEU A 199 -29.45 -10.29 -3.57
N ALA A 200 -29.97 -9.06 -3.61
CA ALA A 200 -31.31 -8.76 -4.15
C ALA A 200 -31.42 -9.03 -5.67
N LEU A 201 -30.29 -8.97 -6.40
CA LEU A 201 -30.19 -9.36 -7.81
C LEU A 201 -30.01 -10.87 -8.02
N GLY A 202 -30.04 -11.68 -6.95
CA GLY A 202 -29.97 -13.15 -7.03
C GLY A 202 -28.56 -13.74 -6.91
N HIS A 203 -27.54 -12.94 -6.61
CA HIS A 203 -26.21 -13.48 -6.30
C HIS A 203 -26.15 -14.04 -4.88
N THR A 204 -25.15 -14.88 -4.61
CA THR A 204 -24.82 -15.38 -3.28
C THR A 204 -23.42 -14.92 -2.87
N ALA A 205 -23.17 -14.82 -1.56
CA ALA A 205 -21.84 -14.56 -1.06
C ALA A 205 -20.90 -15.76 -1.33
N PRO A 206 -19.60 -15.54 -1.59
CA PRO A 206 -18.64 -16.64 -1.68
C PRO A 206 -18.53 -17.36 -0.32
N VAL A 207 -18.34 -18.67 -0.38
CA VAL A 207 -18.07 -19.49 0.82
C VAL A 207 -16.69 -19.11 1.36
N ALA A 208 -16.61 -18.93 2.68
CA ALA A 208 -15.38 -18.53 3.39
C ALA A 208 -14.31 -19.62 3.37
#